data_AF-A0A7X7SV80-F1
#
_entry.id   AF-A0A7X7SV80-F1
#
_cell.length_a   1.000
_cell.length_b   1.000
_cell.length_c   1.000
_cell.angle_alpha   90.00
_cell.angle_beta   90.00
_cell.angle_gamma   90.00
#
_symmetry.space_group_name_H-M   'P 1'
#
loop_
_entity.id
_entity.type
_entity.pdbx_description
1 polymer ?
#
loop_
_entity_poly.entity_id
_entity_poly.type
_entity_poly.pdbx_seq_one_letter_code
_entity_poly.pdbx_strand_id
1 'polypeptide(L)'
;MKISKTEVEKLAKLAKLSFSDEELERFTAEFDEIIAFADTINQSIEGGTEQIRSVGARMVSFDDLRPDEVVPSLPNEKILSNVEGYNGFFGLERSKK
;
A
#
# COMPACT_ATOMS: atom_id res chain seq x y z
N MET A 1 9.43 -6.34 19.87
CA MET A 1 8.04 -6.03 20.31
C MET A 1 7.18 -7.28 20.07
N LYS A 2 6.03 -7.50 20.74
CA LYS A 2 5.12 -8.62 20.39
C LYS A 2 3.81 -8.09 19.84
N ILE A 3 3.35 -8.64 18.72
CA ILE A 3 2.07 -8.28 18.10
C ILE A 3 0.97 -9.25 18.57
N SER A 4 -0.24 -8.73 18.74
CA SER A 4 -1.42 -9.51 19.09
C SER A 4 -2.25 -9.88 17.86
N LYS A 5 -3.02 -10.97 17.95
CA LYS A 5 -3.95 -11.40 16.88
C LYS A 5 -4.92 -10.27 16.48
N THR A 6 -5.41 -9.48 17.44
CA THR A 6 -6.31 -8.34 17.18
C THR A 6 -5.63 -7.21 16.41
N GLU A 7 -4.33 -7.01 16.59
CA GLU A 7 -3.55 -6.05 15.78
C GLU A 7 -3.36 -6.56 14.35
N VAL A 8 -3.09 -7.85 14.17
CA VAL A 8 -3.00 -8.49 12.84
C VAL A 8 -4.34 -8.39 12.10
N GLU A 9 -5.46 -8.64 12.78
CA GLU A 9 -6.81 -8.46 12.22
C GLU A 9 -7.06 -7.01 11.79
N LYS A 10 -6.64 -6.05 12.62
CA LYS A 10 -6.78 -4.63 12.30
C LYS A 10 -5.94 -4.24 11.08
N LEU A 11 -4.72 -4.76 10.97
CA LEU A 11 -3.84 -4.56 9.81
C LEU A 11 -4.44 -5.19 8.54
N ALA A 12 -4.95 -6.41 8.63
CA ALA A 12 -5.63 -7.09 7.53
C ALA A 12 -6.81 -6.26 7.01
N LYS A 13 -7.62 -5.72 7.92
CA LYS A 13 -8.75 -4.83 7.58
C LYS A 13 -8.32 -3.54 6.89
N LEU A 14 -7.20 -2.94 7.31
CA LEU A 14 -6.63 -1.76 6.65
C LEU A 14 -6.12 -2.10 5.24
N ALA A 15 -5.53 -3.28 5.08
CA ALA A 15 -5.03 -3.80 3.80
C ALA A 15 -6.13 -4.38 2.89
N LYS A 16 -7.39 -4.41 3.32
CA LYS A 16 -8.52 -5.04 2.62
C LYS A 16 -8.32 -6.54 2.37
N LEU A 17 -7.65 -7.23 3.29
CA LEU A 17 -7.44 -8.67 3.26
C LEU A 17 -8.33 -9.36 4.29
N SER A 18 -8.80 -10.55 3.94
CA SER A 18 -9.62 -11.41 4.79
C SER A 18 -8.89 -12.73 5.00
N PHE A 19 -8.82 -13.19 6.24
CA PHE A 19 -8.09 -14.40 6.64
C PHE A 19 -8.94 -15.26 7.57
N SER A 20 -8.69 -16.56 7.59
CA SER A 20 -9.29 -17.46 8.58
C SER A 20 -8.65 -17.28 9.96
N ASP A 21 -9.29 -17.82 11.00
CA ASP A 21 -8.74 -17.77 12.35
C ASP A 21 -7.39 -18.49 12.46
N GLU A 22 -7.23 -19.61 11.74
CA GLU A 22 -5.98 -20.38 11.68
C GLU A 22 -4.87 -19.62 10.95
N GLU A 23 -5.21 -18.90 9.87
CA GLU A 23 -4.27 -18.05 9.15
C GLU A 23 -3.81 -16.88 10.02
N LEU A 24 -4.71 -16.26 10.78
CA LEU A 24 -4.38 -15.18 11.70
C LEU A 24 -3.44 -15.63 12.82
N GLU A 25 -3.62 -16.84 13.36
CA GLU A 25 -2.71 -17.41 14.35
C GLU A 25 -1.32 -17.65 13.75
N ARG A 26 -1.24 -18.24 12.55
CA ARG A 26 0.03 -18.43 11.84
C ARG A 26 0.71 -17.09 11.56
N PHE A 27 -0.01 -16.11 11.03
CA PHE A 27 0.54 -14.80 10.70
C PHE A 27 1.01 -14.05 11.93
N THR A 28 0.34 -14.20 13.08
CA THR A 28 0.81 -13.56 14.33
C THR A 28 2.24 -14.01 14.67
N ALA A 29 2.54 -15.30 14.53
CA ALA A 29 3.89 -15.82 14.77
C ALA A 29 4.89 -15.33 13.70
N GLU A 30 4.51 -15.35 12.42
CA GLU A 30 5.38 -14.88 11.33
C GLU A 30 5.67 -13.36 11.44
N PHE A 31 4.69 -12.55 11.83
CA PHE A 31 4.87 -11.12 12.06
C PHE A 31 5.79 -10.83 13.25
N ASP A 32 5.69 -11.61 14.33
CA ASP A 32 6.61 -11.50 15.47
C ASP A 32 8.07 -11.71 15.02
N GLU A 33 8.34 -12.67 14.14
CA GLU A 33 9.67 -12.91 13.57
C GLU A 33 10.16 -11.73 12.69
N ILE A 34 9.29 -11.22 11.82
CA ILE A 34 9.60 -10.06 10.95
C ILE A 34 9.91 -8.82 11.79
N ILE A 35 9.14 -8.56 12.85
CA ILE A 35 9.36 -7.43 13.77
C ILE A 35 10.67 -7.62 14.51
N ALA A 36 10.98 -8.82 15.00
CA ALA A 36 12.25 -9.10 15.66
C ALA A 36 13.46 -8.86 14.73
N PHE A 37 13.33 -9.23 13.45
CA PHE A 37 14.34 -8.92 12.44
C PHE A 37 14.49 -7.41 12.23
N ALA A 38 13.38 -6.68 12.09
CA ALA A 38 13.40 -5.22 11.96
C ALA A 38 14.00 -4.51 13.19
N ASP A 39 13.71 -5.02 14.40
CA ASP A 39 14.29 -4.54 15.66
C ASP A 39 15.83 -4.71 15.66
N THR A 40 16.35 -5.79 15.07
CA THR A 40 17.81 -6.02 14.93
C THR A 40 18.46 -4.97 14.03
N ILE A 41 17.79 -4.58 12.95
CA ILE A 41 18.25 -3.51 12.06
C ILE A 41 18.26 -2.17 12.81
N ASN A 42 17.20 -1.85 13.55
CA ASN A 42 17.10 -0.61 14.32
C ASN A 42 18.19 -0.49 15.39
N GLN A 43 18.63 -1.61 15.98
CA GLN A 43 19.74 -1.63 16.95
C GLN A 43 21.12 -1.46 16.30
N SER A 44 21.26 -1.81 15.03
CA SER A 44 22.54 -1.80 14.31
C SER A 44 22.80 -0.50 13.54
N ILE A 45 21.78 0.34 13.34
CA ILE A 45 21.88 1.62 12.63
C ILE A 45 21.97 2.76 13.65
N GLU A 46 23.13 3.43 13.70
CA GLU A 46 23.27 4.73 14.37
C GLU A 46 22.97 5.86 13.38
N GLY A 47 21.85 6.55 13.57
CA GLY A 47 21.46 7.69 12.73
C GLY A 47 19.96 7.94 12.77
N GLY A 48 19.56 9.22 12.87
CA GLY A 48 18.15 9.59 12.82
C GLY A 48 17.56 9.37 11.42
N THR A 49 16.25 9.10 11.34
CA THR A 49 15.51 8.91 10.07
C THR A 49 15.65 10.08 9.09
N GLU A 50 16.07 11.25 9.56
CA GLU A 50 16.40 12.43 8.76
C GLU A 50 17.53 12.19 7.75
N GLN A 51 18.51 11.33 8.06
CA GLN A 51 19.63 11.05 7.14
C GLN A 51 19.20 10.13 5.99
N ILE A 52 18.26 9.21 6.25
CA ILE A 52 17.73 8.23 5.29
C ILE A 52 16.67 8.87 4.37
N ARG A 53 15.89 9.86 4.87
CA ARG A 53 14.93 10.63 4.06
C ARG A 53 15.56 11.43 2.92
N SER A 54 16.88 11.62 2.93
CA SER A 54 17.61 12.35 1.89
C SER A 54 17.79 11.57 0.58
N VAL A 55 17.44 10.28 0.52
CA VAL A 55 17.45 9.48 -0.71
C VAL A 55 16.30 9.93 -1.62
N GLY A 56 16.49 11.05 -2.32
CA GLY A 56 15.53 11.56 -3.30
C GLY A 56 14.76 12.82 -2.90
N ALA A 57 15.19 13.55 -1.87
CA ALA A 57 14.83 14.96 -1.75
C ALA A 57 15.56 15.78 -2.84
N ARG A 58 15.35 15.43 -4.12
CA ARG A 58 15.55 16.40 -5.18
C ARG A 58 14.57 17.51 -4.85
N MET A 59 15.11 18.68 -4.50
CA MET A 59 14.38 19.93 -4.63
C MET A 59 13.76 19.86 -6.03
N VAL A 60 12.44 19.68 -6.10
CA VAL A 60 11.74 19.58 -7.38
C VAL A 60 11.99 20.92 -8.05
N SER A 61 12.81 20.93 -9.10
CA SER A 61 13.01 22.16 -9.84
C SER A 61 11.68 22.51 -10.47
N PHE A 62 11.21 23.73 -10.26
CA PHE A 62 10.04 24.25 -10.96
C PHE A 62 10.25 24.32 -12.48
N ASP A 63 11.51 24.16 -12.94
CA ASP A 63 11.88 24.11 -14.35
C ASP A 63 11.49 22.79 -15.05
N ASP A 64 11.13 21.73 -14.32
CA ASP A 64 10.78 20.40 -14.87
C ASP A 64 9.33 19.98 -14.54
N LEU A 65 8.41 20.94 -14.65
CA LEU A 65 6.98 20.68 -14.50
C LEU A 65 6.35 20.27 -15.84
N ARG A 66 5.39 19.35 -15.77
CA ARG A 66 4.54 19.02 -16.93
C ARG A 66 3.81 20.29 -17.41
N PRO A 67 3.85 20.62 -18.71
CA PRO A 67 3.12 21.77 -19.25
C PRO A 67 1.60 21.58 -19.14
N ASP A 68 0.87 22.68 -19.01
CA ASP A 68 -0.60 22.69 -18.92
C ASP A 68 -1.24 22.65 -20.32
N GLU A 69 -1.16 21.48 -20.97
CA GLU A 69 -1.68 21.25 -22.31
C GLU A 69 -2.74 20.14 -22.30
N VAL A 70 -3.82 20.35 -23.09
CA VAL A 70 -4.88 19.35 -23.26
C VAL A 70 -4.42 18.28 -24.25
N VAL A 71 -4.38 17.03 -23.81
CA VAL A 71 -4.01 15.87 -24.63
C VAL A 71 -5.23 14.94 -24.76
N PRO A 72 -5.44 14.27 -25.90
CA PRO A 72 -6.53 13.31 -26.05
C PRO A 72 -6.48 12.21 -24.99
N SER A 73 -7.61 11.96 -24.33
CA SER A 73 -7.78 10.83 -23.41
C SER A 73 -7.77 9.50 -24.15
N LEU A 74 -7.53 8.41 -23.41
CA LEU A 74 -7.66 7.05 -23.94
C LEU A 74 -9.13 6.75 -24.34
N PRO A 75 -9.36 5.94 -25.39
CA PRO A 75 -10.71 5.56 -25.78
C PRO A 75 -11.34 4.63 -24.72
N ASN A 76 -12.66 4.74 -24.54
CA ASN A 76 -13.41 3.98 -23.53
C ASN A 76 -13.17 2.46 -23.64
N GLU A 77 -13.10 1.94 -24.86
CA GLU A 77 -12.82 0.51 -25.14
C GLU A 77 -11.48 0.04 -24.54
N LYS A 78 -10.45 0.89 -24.60
CA LYS A 78 -9.12 0.58 -24.05
C LYS A 78 -9.09 0.76 -22.53
N ILE A 79 -9.84 1.70 -21.99
CA ILE A 79 -9.95 1.91 -20.53
C ILE A 79 -10.64 0.71 -19.86
N LEU A 80 -11.68 0.18 -20.52
CA LEU A 80 -12.47 -0.93 -20.00
C LEU A 80 -11.96 -2.30 -20.46
N SER A 81 -10.83 -2.41 -21.14
CA SER A 81 -10.38 -3.68 -21.74
C SER A 81 -10.13 -4.81 -20.73
N ASN A 82 -9.95 -4.48 -19.45
CA ASN A 82 -9.66 -5.44 -18.38
C ASN A 82 -10.88 -5.81 -17.52
N VAL A 83 -12.05 -5.23 -17.81
CA VAL A 83 -13.25 -5.35 -16.97
C VAL A 83 -14.51 -5.35 -17.83
N GLU A 84 -15.56 -6.04 -17.39
CA GLU A 84 -16.88 -5.86 -17.99
C GLU A 84 -17.49 -4.54 -17.53
N GLY A 85 -17.19 -3.47 -18.28
CA GLY A 85 -17.81 -2.16 -18.11
C GLY A 85 -19.09 -2.01 -18.93
N TYR A 86 -20.01 -1.18 -18.46
CA TYR A 86 -21.25 -0.85 -19.17
C TYR A 86 -21.33 0.66 -19.38
N ASN A 87 -21.56 1.14 -20.61
CA ASN A 87 -21.69 2.56 -20.96
C ASN A 87 -20.56 3.48 -20.43
N GLY A 88 -19.32 3.00 -20.36
CA GLY A 88 -18.19 3.79 -19.84
C GLY A 88 -18.03 3.76 -18.32
N PHE A 89 -18.80 2.94 -17.60
CA PHE A 89 -18.73 2.83 -16.14
C PHE A 89 -18.04 1.53 -15.69
N PHE A 90 -17.33 1.62 -14.56
CA PHE A 90 -16.85 0.47 -13.80
C PHE A 90 -17.97 -0.04 -12.90
N GLY A 91 -18.47 -1.26 -13.16
CA GLY A 91 -19.46 -1.90 -12.31
C GLY A 91 -18.83 -2.36 -11.00
N LEU A 92 -19.45 -1.99 -9.87
CA LEU A 92 -19.06 -2.45 -8.53
C LEU A 92 -20.29 -2.99 -7.81
N GLU A 93 -20.10 -4.03 -7.00
CA GLU A 93 -21.15 -4.46 -6.09
C GLU A 93 -21.37 -3.42 -5.01
N ARG A 94 -22.64 -3.02 -4.82
CA ARG A 94 -22.98 -2.15 -3.70
C ARG A 94 -22.88 -2.95 -2.40
N SER A 95 -22.08 -2.47 -1.46
CA SER A 95 -22.06 -3.02 -0.10
C SER A 95 -23.47 -3.01 0.47
N LYS A 96 -23.96 -4.18 0.87
CA LYS A 96 -25.12 -4.27 1.76
C LYS A 96 -24.67 -3.64 3.09
N LYS A 97 -25.35 -2.57 3.50
CA LYS A 97 -25.20 -2.03 4.85
C LYS A 97 -25.92 -2.95 5.83
#